data_AF-K9EL57-F1
#
_entry.id   AF-K9EL57-F1
#
_cell.length_a   1.000
_cell.length_b   1.000
_cell.length_c   1.000
_cell.angle_alpha   90.00
_cell.angle_beta   90.00
_cell.angle_gamma   90.00
#
_symmetry.space_group_name_H-M   'P 1'
#
loop_
_entity.id
_entity.type
_entity.pdbx_description
1 polymer ?
#
loop_
_entity_poly.entity_id
_entity_poly.type
_entity_poly.pdbx_seq_one_letter_code
_entity_poly.pdbx_strand_id
1 'polypeptide(L)'
;MKTLFFILLGSLFLLHPTFMYASATANKSKSIAETSNKKPRKPASIHLLKRDRVTRSVLMVPGYIEDNKLYVCFDKPVESEYVVVTDIESGKQVYSGTFTGSVLVISLIELSESYVVEIV
;
A
#
# COMPACT_ATOMS: atom_id res chain seq x y z
N MET A 1 -11.43 42.96 56.25
CA MET A 1 -11.47 43.29 54.80
C MET A 1 -10.34 42.50 54.15
N LYS A 2 -10.46 41.72 53.08
CA LYS A 2 -11.51 41.41 52.12
C LYS A 2 -11.07 40.09 51.44
N THR A 3 -11.96 39.10 51.46
CA THR A 3 -12.37 38.27 50.32
C THR A 3 -11.35 37.31 49.66
N LEU A 4 -11.66 36.01 49.81
CA LEU A 4 -11.29 34.88 48.95
C LEU A 4 -11.64 35.14 47.47
N PHE A 5 -10.86 34.57 46.54
CA PHE A 5 -11.42 33.89 45.37
C PHE A 5 -10.48 32.80 44.88
N PHE A 6 -10.93 31.54 44.99
CA PHE A 6 -10.44 30.38 44.25
C PHE A 6 -11.24 30.30 42.94
N ILE A 7 -10.56 30.22 41.79
CA ILE A 7 -11.16 29.76 40.51
C ILE A 7 -10.04 29.00 39.77
N LEU A 8 -9.94 27.69 39.96
CA LEU A 8 -10.53 26.60 39.17
C LEU A 8 -9.90 26.43 37.77
N LEU A 9 -9.08 25.38 37.64
CA LEU A 9 -8.55 24.81 36.40
C LEU A 9 -9.71 24.54 35.41
N GLY A 10 -9.66 25.17 34.24
CA GLY A 10 -10.55 24.89 33.11
C GLY A 10 -9.74 24.32 31.94
N SER A 11 -9.91 23.02 31.72
CA SER A 11 -9.32 22.18 30.66
C SER A 11 -9.29 22.81 29.27
N LEU A 12 -8.11 22.80 28.64
CA LEU A 12 -7.91 22.98 27.21
C LEU A 12 -8.45 21.75 26.46
N PHE A 13 -9.74 21.76 26.12
CA PHE A 13 -10.32 20.72 25.27
C PHE A 13 -9.95 20.98 23.81
N LEU A 14 -9.12 20.09 23.28
CA LEU A 14 -8.75 19.97 21.86
C LEU A 14 -9.99 19.59 21.05
N LEU A 15 -10.53 20.54 20.28
CA LEU A 15 -11.55 20.25 19.26
C LEU A 15 -10.88 19.49 18.11
N HIS A 16 -11.11 18.17 18.03
CA HIS A 16 -10.87 17.41 16.81
C HIS A 16 -11.92 17.80 15.75
N PRO A 17 -11.53 18.05 14.48
CA PRO A 17 -12.50 18.15 13.40
C PRO A 17 -12.99 16.75 13.04
N THR A 18 -14.25 16.45 13.34
CA THR A 18 -14.96 15.30 12.79
C THR A 18 -15.26 15.55 11.31
N PHE A 19 -14.56 14.84 10.43
CA PHE A 19 -14.94 14.76 9.02
C PHE A 19 -16.28 14.01 8.91
N MET A 20 -17.37 14.75 8.67
CA MET A 20 -18.65 14.17 8.29
C MET A 20 -18.61 13.82 6.80
N TYR A 21 -18.48 12.54 6.46
CA TYR A 21 -18.69 12.07 5.09
C TYR A 21 -20.19 11.84 4.90
N ALA A 22 -20.85 12.73 4.16
CA ALA A 22 -22.24 12.57 3.78
C ALA A 22 -22.36 11.43 2.75
N SER A 23 -23.01 10.33 3.10
CA SER A 23 -23.43 9.31 2.12
C SER A 23 -24.76 9.73 1.49
N ALA A 24 -24.72 10.14 0.23
CA ALA A 24 -25.93 10.35 -0.55
C ALA A 24 -26.41 8.99 -1.11
N THR A 25 -27.47 8.46 -0.51
CA THR A 25 -28.27 7.37 -1.07
C THR A 25 -29.08 7.93 -2.25
N ALA A 26 -28.76 7.50 -3.47
CA ALA A 26 -29.65 7.66 -4.62
C ALA A 26 -30.20 6.28 -5.01
N ASN A 27 -31.52 6.14 -4.93
CA ASN A 27 -32.26 4.93 -5.22
C ASN A 27 -32.30 4.60 -6.72
N LYS A 28 -32.16 3.30 -7.00
CA LYS A 28 -32.69 2.53 -8.15
C LYS A 28 -32.19 2.92 -9.56
N SER A 29 -31.11 2.25 -9.94
CA SER A 29 -31.10 1.48 -11.19
C SER A 29 -30.80 0.03 -10.83
N LYS A 30 -31.65 -0.90 -11.24
CA LYS A 30 -31.45 -2.34 -11.06
C LYS A 30 -30.35 -2.79 -12.01
N SER A 31 -29.10 -2.44 -11.69
CA SER A 31 -27.94 -3.14 -12.22
C SER A 31 -27.78 -4.38 -11.37
N ILE A 32 -27.66 -5.53 -12.01
CA ILE A 32 -27.28 -6.79 -11.38
C ILE A 32 -25.85 -6.56 -10.88
N ALA A 33 -25.73 -5.99 -9.67
CA ALA A 33 -24.49 -5.98 -8.93
C ALA A 33 -24.28 -7.44 -8.52
N GLU A 34 -23.59 -8.18 -9.38
CA GLU A 34 -22.81 -9.31 -8.92
C GLU A 34 -22.06 -8.82 -7.69
N THR A 35 -22.51 -9.25 -6.52
CA THR A 35 -21.70 -9.25 -5.32
C THR A 35 -20.58 -10.25 -5.59
N SER A 36 -19.65 -9.85 -6.46
CA SER A 36 -18.30 -10.38 -6.49
C SER A 36 -17.81 -10.19 -5.06
N ASN A 37 -17.82 -11.28 -4.29
CA ASN A 37 -17.11 -11.36 -3.03
C ASN A 37 -15.63 -11.16 -3.38
N LYS A 38 -15.22 -9.90 -3.58
CA LYS A 38 -13.84 -9.54 -3.85
C LYS A 38 -13.05 -10.02 -2.65
N LYS A 39 -12.09 -10.90 -2.90
CA LYS A 39 -11.28 -11.45 -1.82
C LYS A 39 -10.52 -10.30 -1.13
N PRO A 40 -10.32 -10.39 0.19
CA PRO A 40 -9.59 -9.36 0.92
C PRO A 40 -8.16 -9.29 0.39
N ARG A 41 -7.70 -8.08 0.08
CA ARG A 41 -6.32 -7.78 -0.34
C ARG A 41 -5.54 -7.30 0.86
N LYS A 42 -4.36 -7.88 1.11
CA LYS A 42 -3.44 -7.39 2.13
C LYS A 42 -2.42 -6.45 1.47
N PRO A 43 -2.24 -5.20 1.95
CA PRO A 43 -1.18 -4.34 1.43
C PRO A 43 0.19 -4.98 1.68
N ALA A 44 1.11 -4.83 0.72
CA ALA A 44 2.49 -5.27 0.84
C ALA A 44 3.43 -4.06 0.80
N SER A 45 4.46 -4.05 1.65
CA SER A 45 5.50 -3.02 1.58
C SER A 45 6.49 -3.40 0.49
N ILE A 46 6.59 -2.60 -0.57
CA ILE A 46 7.48 -2.89 -1.69
C ILE A 46 8.48 -1.76 -1.88
N HIS A 47 9.75 -2.10 -1.73
CA HIS A 47 10.88 -1.20 -1.93
C HIS A 47 11.45 -1.41 -3.33
N LEU A 48 11.17 -0.49 -4.25
CA LEU A 48 11.76 -0.45 -5.57
C LEU A 48 13.15 0.17 -5.51
N LEU A 49 14.13 -0.60 -5.93
CA LEU A 49 15.49 -0.20 -6.16
C LEU A 49 15.68 0.08 -7.63
N LYS A 50 15.76 1.37 -7.97
CA LYS A 50 16.18 1.79 -9.29
C LYS A 50 17.67 2.07 -9.25
N ARG A 51 18.46 1.26 -9.97
CA ARG A 51 19.87 1.55 -10.22
C ARG A 51 19.93 2.52 -11.39
N ASP A 52 20.29 3.76 -11.11
CA ASP A 52 20.78 4.66 -12.16
C ASP A 52 22.32 4.58 -12.18
N ARG A 53 22.96 5.03 -13.27
CA ARG A 53 24.43 4.87 -13.48
C ARG A 53 25.30 5.42 -12.34
N VAL A 54 24.75 6.24 -11.45
CA VAL A 54 25.46 6.96 -10.38
C VAL A 54 24.81 6.78 -8.99
N THR A 55 23.51 6.48 -8.90
CA THR A 55 22.76 6.49 -7.64
C THR A 55 21.78 5.31 -7.53
N ARG A 56 21.72 4.71 -6.33
CA ARG A 56 20.66 3.76 -5.95
C ARG A 56 19.59 4.54 -5.19
N SER A 57 18.43 4.70 -5.79
CA SER A 57 17.27 5.29 -5.12
C SER A 57 16.34 4.19 -4.62
N VAL A 58 15.76 4.40 -3.44
CA VAL A 58 14.71 3.53 -2.88
C VAL A 58 13.39 4.29 -3.01
N LEU A 59 12.48 3.75 -3.79
CA LEU A 59 11.12 4.26 -3.96
C LEU A 59 10.14 3.23 -3.41
N MET A 60 9.10 3.66 -2.70
CA MET A 60 8.00 2.75 -2.38
C MET A 60 7.07 2.66 -3.58
N VAL A 61 6.76 1.44 -4.00
CA VAL A 61 5.76 1.19 -5.05
C VAL A 61 4.52 0.50 -4.46
N PRO A 62 3.32 0.81 -4.98
CA PRO A 62 2.11 0.16 -4.51
C PRO A 62 2.13 -1.34 -4.81
N GLY A 63 1.61 -2.14 -3.87
CA GLY A 63 1.43 -3.56 -4.08
C GLY A 63 0.57 -4.21 -3.01
N TYR A 64 0.10 -5.42 -3.33
CA TYR A 64 -0.76 -6.17 -2.44
C TYR A 64 -0.62 -7.68 -2.66
N ILE A 65 -1.06 -8.44 -1.68
CA ILE A 65 -1.16 -9.90 -1.74
C ILE A 65 -2.64 -10.28 -1.84
N GLU A 66 -2.94 -11.15 -2.81
CA GLU A 66 -4.25 -11.79 -3.00
C GLU A 66 -4.02 -13.23 -3.49
N ASP A 67 -4.61 -14.22 -2.83
CA ASP A 67 -4.51 -15.65 -3.21
C ASP A 67 -3.08 -16.16 -3.40
N ASN A 68 -2.20 -15.92 -2.42
CA ASN A 68 -0.78 -16.28 -2.49
C ASN A 68 -0.05 -15.71 -3.72
N LYS A 69 -0.54 -14.59 -4.26
CA LYS A 69 0.14 -13.86 -5.32
C LYS A 69 0.49 -12.47 -4.83
N LEU A 70 1.73 -12.08 -5.07
CA LEU A 70 2.18 -10.69 -4.94
C LEU A 70 1.86 -9.95 -6.24
N TYR A 71 1.18 -8.82 -6.10
CA TYR A 71 0.93 -7.87 -7.17
C TYR A 71 1.80 -6.64 -6.92
N VAL A 72 2.77 -6.41 -7.79
CA VAL A 72 3.63 -5.22 -7.78
C VAL A 72 3.10 -4.26 -8.83
N CYS A 73 2.65 -3.08 -8.41
CA CYS A 73 2.09 -2.07 -9.30
C CYS A 73 3.13 -0.97 -9.54
N PHE A 74 3.61 -0.85 -10.78
CA PHE A 74 4.56 0.19 -11.16
C PHE A 74 3.84 1.45 -11.64
N ASP A 75 4.26 2.62 -11.15
CA ASP A 75 3.68 3.92 -11.53
C ASP A 75 3.85 4.21 -13.03
N LYS A 76 4.94 3.71 -13.62
CA LYS A 76 5.19 3.73 -15.06
C LYS A 76 5.39 2.29 -15.53
N PRO A 77 4.90 1.91 -16.72
CA PRO A 77 5.18 0.61 -17.29
C PRO A 77 6.69 0.33 -17.37
N VAL A 78 7.09 -0.88 -17.00
CA VAL A 78 8.45 -1.38 -17.18
C VAL A 78 8.62 -1.81 -18.65
N GLU A 79 9.72 -1.41 -19.28
CA GLU A 79 9.98 -1.60 -20.71
C GLU A 79 11.07 -2.66 -20.96
N SER A 80 10.68 -3.94 -20.96
CA SER A 80 11.58 -5.07 -21.24
C SER A 80 12.87 -5.08 -20.39
N GLU A 81 12.73 -4.79 -19.10
CA GLU A 81 13.85 -4.75 -18.15
C GLU A 81 13.94 -6.05 -17.36
N TYR A 82 15.13 -6.36 -16.86
CA TYR A 82 15.33 -7.53 -15.99
C TYR A 82 14.95 -7.16 -14.56
N VAL A 83 13.98 -7.88 -13.99
CA VAL A 83 13.43 -7.61 -12.66
C VAL A 83 13.76 -8.75 -11.72
N VAL A 84 14.24 -8.40 -10.53
CA VAL A 84 14.48 -9.33 -9.42
C VAL A 84 13.59 -8.92 -8.25
N VAL A 85 12.89 -9.88 -7.65
CA VAL A 85 12.11 -9.65 -6.43
C VAL A 85 12.58 -10.56 -5.32
N THR A 86 12.88 -9.97 -4.18
CA THR A 86 13.43 -10.63 -3.00
C THR A 86 12.53 -10.37 -1.80
N ASP A 87 12.18 -11.43 -1.09
CA ASP A 87 11.53 -11.32 0.23
C ASP A 87 12.55 -10.76 1.24
N ILE A 88 12.17 -9.70 1.96
CA ILE A 88 13.06 -9.04 2.93
C ILE A 88 13.28 -9.91 4.16
N GLU A 89 12.25 -10.62 4.63
CA GLU A 89 12.30 -11.37 5.88
C GLU A 89 13.18 -12.62 5.73
N SER A 90 12.98 -13.38 4.66
CA SER A 90 13.75 -14.60 4.40
C SER A 90 15.04 -14.38 3.60
N GLY A 91 15.17 -13.23 2.92
CA GLY A 91 16.23 -12.96 1.96
C GLY A 91 16.13 -13.79 0.67
N LYS A 92 15.07 -14.58 0.48
CA LYS A 92 14.91 -15.45 -0.67
C LYS A 92 14.45 -14.66 -1.90
N GLN A 93 15.05 -14.97 -3.05
CA GLN A 93 14.56 -14.49 -4.33
C GLN A 93 13.27 -15.24 -4.69
N VAL A 94 12.17 -14.49 -4.83
CA VAL A 94 10.85 -15.02 -5.18
C VAL A 94 10.54 -14.88 -6.67
N TYR A 95 11.26 -14.00 -7.38
CA TYR A 95 11.15 -13.83 -8.83
C TYR A 95 12.46 -13.32 -9.44
N SER A 96 12.74 -13.74 -10.68
CA SER A 96 13.84 -13.22 -11.50
C SER A 96 13.53 -13.46 -12.97
N GLY A 97 13.52 -12.40 -13.78
CA GLY A 97 13.26 -12.51 -15.21
C GLY A 97 12.98 -11.18 -15.89
N THR A 98 12.93 -11.21 -17.22
CA THR A 98 12.52 -10.04 -18.02
C THR A 98 11.03 -9.81 -17.89
N PHE A 99 10.64 -8.55 -17.64
CA PHE A 99 9.25 -8.15 -17.49
C PHE A 99 8.93 -6.95 -18.38
N THR A 100 7.68 -6.90 -18.85
CA THR A 100 7.12 -5.74 -19.56
C THR A 100 5.69 -5.53 -19.10
N GLY A 101 5.36 -4.32 -18.65
CA GLY A 101 4.01 -3.95 -18.22
C GLY A 101 3.97 -3.15 -16.93
N SER A 102 2.75 -2.90 -16.44
CA SER A 102 2.50 -2.06 -15.25
C SER A 102 2.25 -2.86 -13.98
N VAL A 103 1.89 -4.14 -14.09
CA VAL A 103 1.61 -5.00 -12.93
C VAL A 103 2.34 -6.33 -13.08
N LEU A 104 3.29 -6.57 -12.19
CA LEU A 104 3.98 -7.86 -12.09
C LEU A 104 3.26 -8.74 -11.07
N VAL A 105 2.95 -9.97 -11.45
CA VAL A 105 2.24 -10.95 -10.61
C VAL A 105 3.15 -12.13 -10.33
N ILE A 106 3.43 -12.41 -9.06
CA ILE A 106 4.35 -13.45 -8.62
C ILE A 106 3.59 -14.42 -7.72
N SER A 107 3.65 -15.72 -8.02
CA SER A 107 3.11 -16.74 -7.12
C SER A 107 4.07 -16.97 -5.96
N LEU A 108 3.55 -16.93 -4.74
CA LEU A 108 4.30 -17.06 -3.49
C LEU A 108 4.08 -18.44 -2.88
N ILE A 109 5.17 -19.07 -2.45
CA ILE A 109 5.14 -20.31 -1.66
C ILE A 109 4.98 -19.94 -0.17
N GLU A 110 5.75 -18.96 0.27
CA GLU A 110 5.75 -18.40 1.62
C GLU A 110 5.29 -16.94 1.54
N LEU A 111 4.41 -16.53 2.46
CA LEU A 111 3.93 -15.15 2.54
C LEU A 111 4.84 -14.32 3.43
N SER A 112 5.17 -13.12 2.98
CA SER A 112 5.92 -12.11 3.73
C SER A 112 5.18 -10.77 3.64
N GLU A 113 5.47 -9.85 4.55
CA GLU A 113 4.86 -8.52 4.54
C GLU A 113 5.61 -7.53 3.64
N SER A 114 6.89 -7.80 3.36
CA SER A 114 7.77 -6.85 2.70
C SER A 114 8.68 -7.47 1.64
N TYR A 115 8.80 -6.79 0.51
CA TYR A 115 9.59 -7.23 -0.63
C TYR A 115 10.46 -6.10 -1.17
N VAL A 116 11.60 -6.47 -1.74
CA VAL A 116 12.46 -5.59 -2.51
C VAL A 116 12.33 -5.97 -3.98
N VAL A 117 12.15 -4.97 -4.83
CA VAL A 117 12.14 -5.11 -6.29
C VAL A 117 13.34 -4.38 -6.83
N GLU A 118 14.18 -5.04 -7.62
CA GLU A 118 15.32 -4.43 -8.31
C GLU A 118 15.10 -4.53 -9.82
N ILE A 119 15.23 -3.40 -10.50
CA ILE A 119 15.24 -3.30 -11.95
C ILE A 119 16.71 -3.13 -12.38
N VAL A 120 17.20 -4.02 -13.24
CA VAL A 120 18.61 -4.13 -13.67
C VAL A 120 18.80 -3.65 -15.10
#